data_AF-A0A6I1KQE4-F1
#
_entry.id   AF-A0A6I1KQE4-F1
#
_cell.length_a   1.000
_cell.length_b   1.000
_cell.length_c   1.000
_cell.angle_alpha   90.00
_cell.angle_beta   90.00
_cell.angle_gamma   90.00
#
_symmetry.space_group_name_H-M   'P 1'
#
loop_
_entity.id
_entity.type
_entity.pdbx_description
1 polymer ?
#
loop_
_entity_poly.entity_id
_entity_poly.type
_entity_poly.pdbx_seq_one_letter_code
_entity_poly.pdbx_strand_id
1 'polypeptide(L)' 'MISNVIEEIAGNRTFLITTHENPDGDAVGSSLALANYLKRQGKEVTGRVKR' A
#
# COMPACT_ATOMS: atom_id res chain seq x y z
N MET A 1 0.24 -2.15 18.20
CA MET A 1 0.26 -2.93 16.95
C MET A 1 -0.13 -2.06 15.76
N ILE A 2 -1.34 -1.48 15.73
CA ILE A 2 -1.73 -0.55 14.64
C ILE A 2 -0.95 0.79 14.70
N SER A 3 -0.66 1.30 15.89
CA SER A 3 0.06 2.57 16.08
C SER A 3 1.43 2.56 15.40
N ASN A 4 2.20 1.49 15.55
CA ASN A 4 3.52 1.34 14.94
C ASN A 4 3.43 1.38 13.40
N VAL A 5 2.39 0.81 12.81
CA VAL A 5 2.17 0.87 11.35
C VAL A 5 1.87 2.31 10.92
N ILE A 6 1.07 3.04 11.70
CA ILE A 6 0.76 4.44 11.43
C ILE A 6 2.02 5.31 11.55
N GLU A 7 2.86 5.06 12.55
CA GLU A 7 4.14 5.76 12.73
C GLU A 7 5.09 5.51 11.55
N GLU A 8 5.22 4.27 11.10
CA GLU A 8 6.03 3.93 9.91
C GLU A 8 5.47 4.59 8.64
N ILE A 9 4.15 4.58 8.47
CA ILE A 9 3.52 5.27 7.34
C ILE A 9 3.81 6.76 7.42
N ALA A 10 3.69 7.39 8.60
CA ALA A 10 3.94 8.82 8.77
C ALA A 10 5.40 9.19 8.46
N GLY A 11 6.37 8.41 8.95
CA GLY A 11 7.80 8.68 8.84
C GLY A 11 8.41 8.47 7.45
N ASN A 12 7.78 7.67 6.58
CA ASN A 12 8.31 7.34 5.26
C ASN A 12 7.58 8.07 4.12
N ARG A 13 8.27 8.27 2.99
CA ARG A 13 7.75 8.98 1.80
C ARG A 13 7.39 8.07 0.63
N THR A 14 8.09 6.96 0.45
CA THR A 14 7.97 6.09 -0.72
C THR A 14 7.58 4.68 -0.29
N PHE A 15 6.56 4.10 -0.93
CA PHE A 15 5.98 2.81 -0.55
C PHE A 15 5.84 1.89 -1.76
N LEU A 16 6.16 0.61 -1.56
CA LEU A 16 5.85 -0.47 -2.49
C LEU A 16 4.69 -1.29 -1.92
N ILE A 17 3.56 -1.30 -2.62
CA ILE A 17 2.44 -2.18 -2.31
C ILE A 17 2.56 -3.42 -3.17
N THR A 18 2.53 -4.59 -2.53
CA THR A 18 2.66 -5.88 -3.21
C THR A 18 1.51 -6.80 -2.84
N THR A 19 1.06 -7.60 -3.80
CA THR A 19 0.08 -8.68 -3.57
C THR A 19 0.62 -10.04 -4.04
N HIS A 20 -0.08 -11.12 -3.70
CA HIS A 20 0.23 -12.50 -4.10
C HIS A 20 0.02 -12.73 -5.61
N GLU A 21 0.53 -13.84 -6.13
CA GLU A 21 0.29 -14.28 -7.51
C GLU A 21 -1.21 -14.50 -7.78
N ASN A 22 -1.68 -14.23 -9.01
CA ASN A 22 -3.09 -14.33 -9.38
C ASN A 22 -4.03 -13.62 -8.38
N PRO A 23 -3.87 -12.30 -8.18
CA PRO A 23 -4.60 -11.58 -7.17
C PRO A 23 -6.10 -11.63 -7.46
N ASP A 24 -6.85 -11.90 -6.40
CA ASP A 24 -8.31 -11.82 -6.41
C ASP A 24 -8.80 -10.36 -6.31
N GLY A 25 -10.12 -10.19 -6.37
CA GLY A 25 -10.76 -8.88 -6.30
C GLY A 25 -10.43 -8.12 -5.01
N ASP A 26 -10.26 -8.83 -3.89
CA ASP A 26 -9.89 -8.21 -2.61
C ASP A 26 -8.43 -7.73 -2.66
N ALA A 27 -7.49 -8.56 -3.11
CA ALA A 27 -6.10 -8.17 -3.28
C ALA A 27 -5.94 -6.90 -4.12
N VAL A 28 -6.64 -6.82 -5.26
CA VAL A 28 -6.62 -5.63 -6.13
C VAL A 28 -7.29 -4.44 -5.45
N GLY A 29 -8.47 -4.64 -4.87
CA GLY A 29 -9.25 -3.58 -4.23
C GLY A 29 -8.55 -2.97 -3.03
N SER A 30 -8.10 -3.81 -2.10
CA SER A 30 -7.37 -3.42 -0.89
C SER A 30 -6.04 -2.73 -1.22
N SER A 31 -5.29 -3.23 -2.22
CA SER A 31 -4.05 -2.58 -2.68
C SER A 31 -4.32 -1.20 -3.27
N LEU A 32 -5.37 -1.06 -4.08
CA LEU A 32 -5.74 0.21 -4.70
C LEU A 32 -6.25 1.23 -3.67
N ALA A 33 -7.05 0.78 -2.71
CA ALA A 33 -7.55 1.63 -1.62
C ALA A 33 -6.38 2.20 -0.79
N LEU A 34 -5.44 1.33 -0.39
CA LEU A 34 -4.26 1.75 0.35
C LEU A 34 -3.36 2.69 -0.48
N ALA A 35 -3.15 2.38 -1.76
CA ALA A 35 -2.36 3.23 -2.64
C ALA A 35 -2.95 4.64 -2.76
N ASN A 36 -4.28 4.74 -2.92
CA ASN A 36 -4.97 6.01 -3.01
C ASN A 36 -4.92 6.80 -1.70
N TYR A 37 -5.07 6.11 -0.55
CA TYR A 37 -4.92 6.75 0.76
C TYR A 37 -3.53 7.37 0.92
N LEU A 38 -2.47 6.60 0.66
CA LEU A 38 -1.09 7.07 0.80
C LEU A 38 -0.75 8.20 -0.20
N LYS A 39 -1.23 8.12 -1.44
CA LYS A 39 -1.09 9.21 -2.43
C LYS A 39 -1.75 10.50 -1.97
N ARG A 40 -2.94 10.44 -1.37
CA ARG A 40 -3.63 11.61 -0.79
C ARG A 40 -2.87 12.23 0.37
N GLN A 41 -2.05 11.46 1.08
CA GLN A 41 -1.12 11.95 2.11
C GLN A 41 0.18 12.54 1.52
N GLY A 42 0.30 12.66 0.19
CA GLY A 42 1.49 13.20 -0.49
C GLY A 42 2.65 12.21 -0.59
N LYS A 43 2.40 10.91 -0.43
CA LYS A 43 3.41 9.86 -0.49
C LYS A 43 3.51 9.28 -1.90
N GLU A 44 4.70 8.84 -2.27
CA GLU A 44 4.96 8.16 -3.54
C GLU A 44 4.68 6.66 -3.39
N VAL A 45 3.86 6.10 -4.27
CA VAL A 45 3.41 4.71 -4.14
C VAL A 45 3.47 3.99 -5.47
N THR A 46 4.11 2.83 -5.48
CA THR A 46 4.16 1.90 -6.62
C THR A 46 3.47 0.59 -6.24
N GLY A 47 2.64 0.05 -7.13
CA GLY A 47 1.99 -1.25 -6.97
C GLY A 47 2.66 -2.33 -7.83
N ARG A 48 2.82 -3.54 -7.29
CA ARG A 48 3.38 -4.69 -8.03
C ARG A 48 2.71 -6.01 -7.60
N VAL A 49 2.42 -6.88 -8.58
CA VAL A 49 1.98 -8.26 -8.31
C VAL A 49 3.22 -9.13 -8.15
N LYS A 50 3.27 -9.98 -7.12
CA LYS A 50 4.35 -10.98 -6.99
C LYS A 50 4.29 -11.94 -8.18
N ARG A 51 5.47 -12.30 -8.67
CA ARG A 51 5.62 -13.31 -9.71
C ARG A 51 5.60 -14.69 -9.09
#